data_AF-A0A2N8U2X8-F1
#
_entry.id   AF-A0A2N8U2X8-F1
#
_cell.length_a   1.000
_cell.length_b   1.000
_cell.length_c   1.000
_cell.angle_alpha   90.00
_cell.angle_beta   90.00
_cell.angle_gamma   90.00
#
_symmetry.space_group_name_H-M   'P 1'
#
loop_
_entity.id
_entity.type
_entity.pdbx_description
1 polymer ?
#
loop_
_entity_poly.entity_id
_entity_poly.type
_entity_poly.pdbx_seq_one_letter_code
_entity_poly.pdbx_strand_id
1 'polypeptide(L)'
;MDNFIKVITTQGMWGAVISTIVFVAIGFAATRAKIVTKEMNGRLSKMVLNFFLPFMVFTAFMQGASKEDVAAVGIVLGSSLVFYILFTLLSYLLVKLAPKFVSSRINRKAEEVYAWNNANATVDSKNNLSDIKAELIDDYKMKLMTSQFMLIYGSLQFFALPLVHSLSDGVIFPVFTKALLQVWCVPYLIGAFGHVPMFFSEQKKY
;
A
#
# COMPACT_ATOMS: atom_id res chain seq x y z
N MET A 1 -16.85 27.61 -7.17
CA MET A 1 -16.93 26.92 -8.47
C MET A 1 -15.69 27.24 -9.30
N ASP A 2 -15.29 28.51 -9.38
CA ASP A 2 -14.17 28.98 -10.22
C ASP A 2 -12.81 28.36 -9.87
N ASN A 3 -12.51 28.21 -8.58
CA ASN A 3 -11.28 27.55 -8.14
C ASN A 3 -11.26 26.04 -8.48
N PHE A 4 -12.42 25.38 -8.44
CA PHE A 4 -12.54 23.96 -8.81
C PHE A 4 -12.31 23.79 -10.31
N ILE A 5 -12.96 24.62 -11.14
CA ILE A 5 -12.77 24.62 -12.59
C ILE A 5 -11.30 24.91 -12.92
N LYS A 6 -10.68 25.89 -12.25
CA LYS A 6 -9.26 26.21 -12.43
C LYS A 6 -8.33 25.02 -12.12
N VAL A 7 -8.58 24.29 -11.03
CA VAL A 7 -7.81 23.08 -10.68
C VAL A 7 -8.00 22.00 -11.74
N ILE A 8 -9.25 21.67 -12.08
CA ILE A 8 -9.53 20.54 -12.98
C ILE A 8 -9.16 20.80 -14.45
N THR A 9 -8.98 22.06 -14.83
CA THR A 9 -8.58 22.42 -16.20
C THR A 9 -7.06 22.63 -16.32
N THR A 10 -6.31 22.50 -15.22
CA THR A 10 -4.85 22.62 -15.23
C THR A 10 -4.23 21.43 -15.94
N GLN A 11 -3.49 21.68 -17.02
CA GLN A 11 -2.83 20.64 -17.82
C GLN A 11 -1.88 19.77 -16.99
N GLY A 12 -1.19 20.35 -16.00
CA GLY A 12 -0.33 19.64 -15.06
C GLY A 12 -1.07 18.53 -14.30
N MET A 13 -2.32 18.79 -13.89
CA MET A 13 -3.13 17.82 -13.14
C MET A 13 -3.41 16.56 -13.98
N TRP A 14 -3.92 16.72 -15.20
CA TRP A 14 -4.23 15.57 -16.08
C TRP A 14 -2.97 14.85 -16.56
N GLY A 15 -1.89 15.58 -16.81
CA GLY A 15 -0.58 14.98 -17.13
C GLY A 15 -0.09 14.06 -16.02
N ALA A 16 -0.19 14.50 -14.76
CA ALA A 16 0.16 13.68 -13.60
C ALA A 16 -0.76 12.46 -13.44
N VAL A 17 -2.09 12.61 -13.59
CA VAL A 17 -3.03 11.48 -13.53
C VAL A 17 -2.70 10.41 -14.58
N ILE A 18 -2.52 10.82 -15.84
CA ILE A 18 -2.22 9.90 -16.94
C ILE A 18 -0.87 9.21 -16.68
N SER A 19 0.15 9.95 -16.24
CA SER A 19 1.46 9.39 -15.91
C SER A 19 1.36 8.31 -14.84
N THR A 20 0.64 8.57 -13.75
CA THR A 20 0.44 7.56 -12.68
C THR A 20 -0.25 6.31 -13.20
N ILE A 21 -1.30 6.45 -14.02
CA ILE A 21 -2.01 5.30 -14.61
C ILE A 21 -1.05 4.48 -15.48
N VAL A 22 -0.25 5.13 -16.32
CA VAL A 22 0.74 4.45 -17.19
C VAL A 22 1.80 3.74 -16.36
N PHE A 23 2.35 4.37 -15.31
CA PHE A 23 3.32 3.72 -14.41
C PHE A 23 2.74 2.48 -13.72
N VAL A 24 1.50 2.56 -13.22
CA VAL A 24 0.81 1.41 -12.62
C VAL A 24 0.60 0.31 -13.67
N ALA A 25 0.21 0.66 -14.90
CA ALA A 25 0.02 -0.30 -15.98
C ALA A 25 1.32 -1.00 -16.38
N ILE A 26 2.44 -0.27 -16.47
CA ILE A 26 3.77 -0.84 -16.73
C ILE A 26 4.17 -1.79 -15.61
N GLY A 27 4.01 -1.38 -14.35
CA GLY A 27 4.30 -2.24 -13.19
C GLY A 27 3.48 -3.53 -13.24
N PHE A 28 2.18 -3.42 -13.50
CA PHE A 28 1.29 -4.57 -13.64
C PHE A 28 1.70 -5.50 -14.80
N ALA A 29 2.03 -4.94 -15.97
CA ALA A 29 2.49 -5.71 -17.11
C ALA A 29 3.81 -6.43 -16.83
N ALA A 30 4.77 -5.76 -16.18
CA ALA A 30 6.07 -6.33 -15.80
C ALA A 30 5.93 -7.46 -14.76
N THR A 31 5.04 -7.31 -13.78
CA THR A 31 4.71 -8.38 -12.83
C THR A 31 4.04 -9.55 -13.54
N ARG A 32 3.09 -9.30 -14.46
CA ARG A 32 2.40 -10.36 -15.21
C ARG A 32 3.35 -11.11 -16.15
N ALA A 33 4.32 -10.42 -16.73
CA ALA A 33 5.38 -11.01 -17.56
C ALA A 33 6.44 -11.80 -16.75
N LYS A 34 6.30 -11.88 -15.41
CA LYS A 34 7.26 -12.52 -14.49
C LYS A 34 8.68 -11.96 -14.57
N ILE A 35 8.83 -10.74 -15.11
CA ILE A 35 10.13 -10.04 -15.16
C ILE A 35 10.56 -9.66 -13.74
N VAL A 36 9.60 -9.31 -12.88
CA VAL A 36 9.85 -9.00 -11.46
C VAL A 36 9.72 -10.29 -10.64
N THR A 37 10.85 -10.91 -10.32
CA THR A 37 10.88 -12.09 -9.44
C THR A 37 10.77 -11.71 -7.96
N LYS A 38 10.40 -12.65 -7.10
CA LYS A 38 10.32 -12.44 -5.63
C LYS A 38 11.65 -11.94 -5.05
N GLU A 39 12.76 -12.45 -5.60
CA GLU A 39 14.11 -12.03 -5.22
C GLU A 39 14.41 -10.58 -5.64
N MET A 40 14.04 -10.19 -6.86
CA MET A 40 14.14 -8.81 -7.33
C MET A 40 13.31 -7.87 -6.45
N ASN A 41 12.09 -8.26 -6.08
CA ASN A 41 11.25 -7.45 -5.21
C ASN A 41 11.90 -7.23 -3.82
N GLY A 42 12.52 -8.27 -3.25
CA GLY A 42 13.28 -8.16 -2.01
C GLY A 42 14.50 -7.25 -2.12
N ARG A 43 15.26 -7.34 -3.22
CA ARG A 43 16.41 -6.47 -3.49
C ARG A 43 15.99 -5.01 -3.70
N LEU A 44 14.92 -4.77 -4.46
CA LEU A 44 14.32 -3.44 -4.67
C LEU A 44 13.86 -2.84 -3.34
N SER A 45 13.16 -3.62 -2.50
CA SER A 45 12.70 -3.17 -1.19
C SER A 45 13.86 -2.76 -0.28
N LYS A 46 14.94 -3.56 -0.25
CA LYS A 46 16.15 -3.21 0.51
C LYS A 46 16.85 -1.96 -0.04
N MET A 47 16.89 -1.78 -1.36
CA MET A 47 17.42 -0.56 -1.97
C MET A 47 16.58 0.66 -1.60
N VAL A 48 15.25 0.54 -1.59
CA VAL A 48 14.36 1.62 -1.14
C VAL A 48 14.63 1.99 0.31
N LEU A 49 14.72 1.00 1.20
CA LEU A 49 14.95 1.23 2.63
C LEU A 49 16.35 1.77 2.96
N ASN A 50 17.39 1.18 2.37
CA ASN A 50 18.78 1.47 2.76
C ASN A 50 19.38 2.64 1.98
N PHE A 51 18.84 2.94 0.80
CA PHE A 51 19.40 3.96 -0.10
C PHE A 51 18.42 5.10 -0.34
N PHE A 52 17.23 4.82 -0.88
CA PHE A 52 16.30 5.91 -1.24
C PHE A 52 15.69 6.61 -0.03
N LEU A 53 15.37 5.89 1.05
CA LEU A 53 14.75 6.47 2.24
C LEU A 53 15.67 7.48 2.95
N PRO A 54 16.96 7.18 3.24
CA PRO A 54 17.89 8.18 3.75
C PRO A 54 18.04 9.39 2.84
N PHE A 55 18.11 9.19 1.52
CA PHE A 55 18.23 10.29 0.56
C PHE A 55 16.99 11.18 0.52
N MET A 56 15.78 10.60 0.51
CA MET A 56 14.53 11.38 0.52
C MET A 56 14.43 12.22 1.80
N VAL A 57 14.73 11.61 2.94
CA VAL A 57 14.75 12.29 4.24
C VAL A 57 15.77 13.42 4.24
N PHE A 58 17.00 13.16 3.76
CA PHE A 58 18.05 14.16 3.66
C PHE A 58 17.65 15.33 2.75
N THR A 59 17.10 15.05 1.55
CA THR A 59 16.65 16.10 0.64
C THR A 59 15.49 16.93 1.20
N ALA A 60 14.61 16.34 2.02
CA ALA A 60 13.55 17.08 2.70
C ALA A 60 14.12 18.05 3.74
N PHE A 61 15.17 17.65 4.46
CA PHE A 61 15.86 18.50 5.45
C PHE A 61 16.82 19.54 4.83
N MET A 62 17.20 19.39 3.56
CA MET A 62 18.06 20.35 2.85
C MET A 62 17.29 21.55 2.26
N GLN A 63 15.96 21.54 2.25
CA GLN A 63 15.19 22.72 1.80
C GLN A 63 15.38 23.87 2.79
N GLY A 64 15.52 25.10 2.29
CA GLY A 64 15.71 26.29 3.12
C GLY A 64 14.60 26.41 4.16
N ALA A 65 14.93 26.13 5.42
CA ALA A 65 13.95 26.02 6.49
C ALA A 65 13.90 27.31 7.31
N SER A 66 12.73 27.95 7.36
CA SER A 66 12.42 28.92 8.40
C SER A 66 12.08 28.20 9.72
N LYS A 67 12.05 28.93 10.84
CA LYS A 67 11.65 28.35 12.15
C LYS A 67 10.21 27.81 12.13
N GLU A 68 9.35 28.36 11.27
CA GLU A 68 7.95 27.95 11.09
C GLU A 68 7.86 26.63 10.31
N ASP A 69 8.77 26.40 9.36
CA ASP A 69 8.82 25.19 8.53
C ASP A 69 9.20 23.93 9.33
N VAL A 70 10.06 24.06 10.34
CA VAL A 70 10.46 22.94 11.21
C VAL A 70 9.26 22.44 12.04
N ALA A 71 8.44 23.36 12.56
CA ALA A 71 7.23 23.00 13.29
C ALA A 71 6.22 22.30 12.37
N ALA A 72 6.06 22.78 11.14
CA ALA A 72 5.18 22.16 10.14
C ALA A 72 5.63 20.72 9.80
N VAL A 73 6.94 20.49 9.62
CA VAL A 73 7.51 19.14 9.38
C VAL A 73 7.22 18.20 10.55
N GLY A 74 7.41 18.66 11.79
CA GLY A 74 7.13 17.87 12.98
C GLY A 74 5.66 17.49 13.11
N ILE A 75 4.75 18.44 12.85
CA ILE A 75 3.29 18.20 12.87
C ILE A 75 2.90 17.20 11.77
N VAL A 76 3.44 17.34 10.57
CA VAL A 76 3.14 16.44 9.43
C VAL A 76 3.67 15.02 9.70
N LEU A 77 4.87 14.89 10.26
CA LEU A 77 5.41 13.57 10.63
C LEU A 77 4.60 12.92 11.76
N GLY A 78 4.22 13.68 12.79
CA GLY A 78 3.38 13.19 13.88
C GLY A 78 1.97 12.79 13.41
N SER A 79 1.32 13.64 12.61
CA SER A 79 -0.02 13.39 12.07
C SER A 79 -0.06 12.21 11.10
N SER A 80 0.95 12.04 10.25
CA SER A 80 1.06 10.86 9.38
C SER A 80 1.22 9.56 10.19
N LEU A 81 2.03 9.56 11.26
CA LEU A 81 2.14 8.40 12.15
C LEU A 81 0.79 8.03 12.77
N VAL A 82 0.08 9.01 13.34
CA VAL A 82 -1.25 8.82 13.92
C VAL A 82 -2.25 8.32 12.86
N PHE A 83 -2.23 8.91 11.67
CA PHE A 83 -3.09 8.52 10.56
C PHE A 83 -2.90 7.03 10.20
N TYR A 84 -1.66 6.57 10.03
CA TYR A 84 -1.40 5.18 9.68
C TYR A 84 -1.79 4.21 10.81
N ILE A 85 -1.54 4.57 12.08
CA ILE A 85 -1.98 3.76 13.23
C ILE A 85 -3.51 3.63 13.27
N LEU A 86 -4.23 4.74 13.13
CA LEU A 86 -5.69 4.74 13.14
C LEU A 86 -6.28 3.91 11.99
N PHE A 87 -5.70 4.02 10.78
CA PHE A 87 -6.13 3.22 9.65
C PHE A 87 -5.77 1.74 9.79
N THR A 88 -4.64 1.41 10.43
CA THR A 88 -4.33 0.02 10.80
C THR A 88 -5.37 -0.56 11.75
N LEU A 89 -5.79 0.19 12.77
CA LEU A 89 -6.87 -0.21 13.68
C LEU A 89 -8.20 -0.34 12.95
N LEU A 90 -8.52 0.58 12.02
CA LEU A 90 -9.73 0.52 11.22
C LEU A 90 -9.76 -0.72 10.32
N SER A 91 -8.68 -1.04 9.62
CA SER A 91 -8.58 -2.27 8.81
C SER A 91 -8.72 -3.53 9.66
N TYR A 92 -8.10 -3.54 10.85
CA TYR A 92 -8.27 -4.65 11.81
C TYR A 92 -9.73 -4.80 12.24
N LEU A 93 -10.40 -3.71 12.59
CA LEU A 93 -11.82 -3.70 12.96
C LEU A 93 -12.69 -4.18 11.79
N LEU A 94 -12.45 -3.71 10.57
CA LEU A 94 -13.18 -4.12 9.37
C LEU A 94 -13.03 -5.62 9.13
N VAL A 95 -11.85 -6.19 9.32
CA VAL A 95 -11.59 -7.62 9.11
C VAL A 95 -12.14 -8.49 10.23
N LYS A 96 -12.19 -7.96 11.46
CA LYS A 96 -12.93 -8.60 12.57
C LYS A 96 -14.44 -8.56 12.36
N LEU A 97 -14.97 -7.54 11.67
CA LEU A 97 -16.38 -7.43 11.29
C LEU A 97 -16.72 -8.17 9.99
N ALA A 98 -15.71 -8.46 9.15
CA ALA A 98 -15.81 -9.19 7.90
C ALA A 98 -16.27 -10.67 7.97
N PRO A 99 -16.27 -11.41 9.11
CA PRO A 99 -16.86 -12.76 9.14
C PRO A 99 -18.33 -12.76 8.72
N LYS A 100 -19.05 -11.64 8.94
CA LYS A 100 -20.45 -11.47 8.51
C LYS A 100 -20.61 -11.21 7.01
N PHE A 101 -19.53 -10.90 6.30
CA PHE A 101 -19.52 -10.57 4.87
C PHE A 101 -18.79 -11.63 4.01
N VAL A 102 -18.53 -12.82 4.56
CA VAL A 102 -17.94 -13.94 3.82
C VAL A 102 -18.90 -14.32 2.68
N SER A 103 -18.50 -13.99 1.44
CA SER A 103 -19.26 -14.34 0.24
C SER A 103 -19.46 -15.86 0.15
N SER A 104 -20.64 -16.30 -0.29
CA SER A 104 -20.94 -17.72 -0.57
C SER A 104 -19.90 -18.39 -1.48
N ARG A 105 -19.14 -17.61 -2.27
CA ARG A 105 -18.03 -18.11 -3.10
C ARG A 105 -16.87 -18.66 -2.27
N ILE A 106 -16.59 -18.11 -1.08
CA ILE A 106 -15.52 -18.59 -0.19
C ILE A 106 -15.93 -19.91 0.45
N ASN A 107 -17.20 -20.02 0.89
CA ASN A 107 -17.74 -21.26 1.44
C ASN A 107 -17.74 -22.40 0.41
N ARG A 108 -18.12 -22.11 -0.85
CA ARG A 108 -18.08 -23.08 -1.94
C ARG A 108 -16.65 -23.54 -2.24
N LYS A 109 -15.69 -22.62 -2.24
CA LYS A 109 -14.27 -22.94 -2.48
C LYS A 109 -13.67 -23.79 -1.35
N ALA A 110 -14.09 -23.57 -0.10
CA ALA A 110 -13.69 -24.41 1.03
C ALA A 110 -14.25 -25.84 0.92
N GLU A 111 -15.47 -26.00 0.40
CA GLU A 111 -16.07 -27.31 0.15
C GLU A 111 -15.37 -28.06 -0.99
N GLU A 112 -14.99 -27.36 -2.06
CA GLU A 112 -14.18 -27.91 -3.16
C GLU A 112 -12.79 -28.39 -2.66
N VAL A 113 -12.11 -27.59 -1.83
CA VAL A 113 -10.80 -27.95 -1.25
C VAL A 113 -10.92 -29.12 -0.28
N TYR A 114 -11.97 -29.18 0.54
CA TYR A 114 -12.25 -30.32 1.40
C TYR A 114 -12.54 -31.59 0.62
N ALA A 115 -13.32 -31.51 -0.46
CA ALA A 115 -13.61 -32.66 -1.32
C ALA A 115 -12.34 -33.20 -2.00
N TRP A 116 -11.45 -32.32 -2.47
CA TRP A 116 -10.18 -32.71 -3.06
C TRP A 116 -9.21 -33.32 -2.03
N ASN A 117 -9.12 -32.74 -0.83
CA ASN A 117 -8.29 -33.28 0.25
C ASN A 117 -8.78 -34.65 0.72
N ASN A 118 -10.09 -34.86 0.88
CA ASN A 118 -10.63 -36.16 1.29
C ASN A 118 -10.56 -37.24 0.20
N ALA A 119 -10.57 -36.84 -1.08
CA ALA A 119 -10.38 -37.77 -2.19
C ALA A 119 -8.93 -38.30 -2.30
N ASN A 120 -7.96 -37.54 -1.77
CA ASN A 120 -6.52 -37.85 -1.87
C ASN A 120 -5.85 -38.15 -0.51
N ALA A 121 -6.56 -38.10 0.61
CA ALA A 121 -6.01 -38.32 1.95
C ALA A 121 -5.96 -39.81 2.33
N THR A 122 -4.84 -40.23 2.94
CA THR A 122 -4.76 -41.49 3.71
C THR A 122 -5.59 -41.39 4.99
N VAL A 123 -6.02 -42.52 5.55
CA VAL A 123 -7.01 -42.64 6.66
C VAL A 123 -6.67 -41.77 7.90
N ASP A 124 -5.39 -41.45 8.10
CA ASP A 124 -4.85 -40.69 9.24
C ASP A 124 -4.75 -39.16 8.99
N SER A 125 -5.05 -38.69 7.77
CA SER A 125 -4.87 -37.29 7.30
C SER A 125 -6.21 -36.60 6.93
N LYS A 126 -7.33 -37.05 7.51
CA LYS A 126 -8.63 -36.43 7.24
C LYS A 126 -8.77 -35.12 8.02
N ASN A 127 -8.50 -34.02 7.34
CA ASN A 127 -8.76 -32.67 7.85
C ASN A 127 -10.28 -32.42 7.94
N ASN A 128 -10.75 -31.87 9.07
CA ASN A 128 -12.16 -31.51 9.24
C ASN A 128 -12.54 -30.32 8.34
N LEU A 129 -13.77 -30.33 7.81
CA LEU A 129 -14.31 -29.25 6.96
C LEU A 129 -14.32 -27.89 7.68
N SER A 130 -14.52 -27.90 9.01
CA SER A 130 -14.49 -26.71 9.85
C SER A 130 -13.12 -26.03 9.83
N ASP A 131 -12.06 -26.82 9.86
CA ASP A 131 -10.70 -26.33 10.05
C ASP A 131 -10.18 -25.74 8.74
N ILE A 132 -10.47 -26.40 7.61
CA ILE A 132 -10.22 -25.87 6.26
C ILE A 132 -11.02 -24.59 6.01
N LYS A 133 -12.29 -24.52 6.44
CA LYS A 133 -13.11 -23.31 6.34
C LYS A 133 -12.49 -22.16 7.15
N ALA A 134 -12.02 -22.42 8.36
CA ALA A 134 -11.38 -21.42 9.20
C ALA A 134 -10.07 -20.88 8.59
N GLU A 135 -9.21 -21.77 8.11
CA GLU A 135 -7.93 -21.42 7.46
C GLU A 135 -8.13 -20.60 6.18
N LEU A 136 -9.07 -21.00 5.32
CA LEU A 136 -9.35 -20.28 4.08
C LEU A 136 -9.97 -18.89 4.33
N ILE A 137 -10.80 -18.77 5.36
CA ILE A 137 -11.36 -17.48 5.79
C ILE A 137 -10.23 -16.58 6.32
N ASP A 138 -9.28 -17.14 7.07
CA ASP A 138 -8.14 -16.39 7.59
C ASP A 138 -7.21 -15.89 6.46
N ASP A 139 -6.88 -16.75 5.50
CA ASP A 139 -6.14 -16.37 4.29
C ASP A 139 -6.84 -15.24 3.51
N TYR A 140 -8.16 -15.31 3.35
CA TYR A 140 -8.92 -14.23 2.71
C TYR A 140 -8.86 -12.92 3.49
N LYS A 141 -8.98 -12.98 4.82
CA LYS A 141 -8.87 -11.82 5.70
C LYS A 141 -7.50 -11.17 5.59
N MET A 142 -6.42 -11.96 5.61
CA MET A 142 -5.05 -11.48 5.43
C MET A 142 -4.86 -10.78 4.08
N LYS A 143 -5.40 -11.35 2.99
CA LYS A 143 -5.34 -10.75 1.65
C LYS A 143 -6.10 -9.44 1.56
N LEU A 144 -7.27 -9.35 2.19
CA LEU A 144 -8.07 -8.14 2.24
C LEU A 144 -7.36 -7.03 3.03
N MET A 145 -6.85 -7.34 4.23
CA MET A 145 -6.05 -6.41 5.03
C MET A 145 -4.85 -5.89 4.26
N THR A 146 -4.10 -6.79 3.62
CA THR A 146 -2.92 -6.44 2.84
C THR A 146 -3.29 -5.51 1.67
N SER A 147 -4.40 -5.79 0.98
CA SER A 147 -4.87 -4.95 -0.13
C SER A 147 -5.32 -3.56 0.34
N GLN A 148 -6.04 -3.49 1.47
CA GLN A 148 -6.42 -2.21 2.08
C GLN A 148 -5.19 -1.41 2.51
N PHE A 149 -4.21 -2.06 3.12
CA PHE A 149 -2.94 -1.44 3.46
C PHE A 149 -2.24 -0.92 2.21
N MET A 150 -2.09 -1.72 1.15
CA MET A 150 -1.48 -1.25 -0.10
C MET A 150 -2.19 -0.01 -0.68
N LEU A 151 -3.52 0.07 -0.60
CA LEU A 151 -4.29 1.22 -1.07
C LEU A 151 -4.08 2.46 -0.18
N ILE A 152 -4.18 2.30 1.14
CA ILE A 152 -4.00 3.40 2.11
C ILE A 152 -2.57 3.96 2.00
N TYR A 153 -1.60 3.07 2.04
CA TYR A 153 -0.18 3.38 2.07
C TYR A 153 0.36 3.83 0.70
N GLY A 154 -0.10 3.22 -0.41
CA GLY A 154 0.36 3.53 -1.76
C GLY A 154 -0.32 4.74 -2.41
N SER A 155 -1.57 5.07 -2.04
CA SER A 155 -2.33 6.14 -2.70
C SER A 155 -1.62 7.49 -2.64
N LEU A 156 -1.03 7.84 -1.50
CA LEU A 156 -0.36 9.12 -1.33
C LEU A 156 0.94 9.21 -2.14
N GLN A 157 1.75 8.16 -2.11
CA GLN A 157 3.03 8.12 -2.83
C GLN A 157 2.84 8.11 -4.35
N PHE A 158 1.90 7.30 -4.85
CA PHE A 158 1.77 7.07 -6.28
C PHE A 158 0.79 8.04 -6.96
N PHE A 159 -0.19 8.59 -6.24
CA PHE A 159 -1.19 9.49 -6.82
C PHE A 159 -1.06 10.93 -6.32
N ALA A 160 -0.97 11.15 -5.00
CA ALA A 160 -0.96 12.52 -4.47
C ALA A 160 0.37 13.25 -4.73
N LEU A 161 1.51 12.56 -4.62
CA LEU A 161 2.82 13.19 -4.78
C LEU A 161 3.10 13.71 -6.22
N PRO A 162 2.82 12.94 -7.30
CA PRO A 162 2.94 13.46 -8.67
C PRO A 162 1.96 14.60 -8.97
N LEU A 163 0.73 14.52 -8.44
CA LEU A 163 -0.27 15.57 -8.57
C LEU A 163 0.22 16.87 -7.95
N VAL A 164 0.63 16.84 -6.67
CA VAL A 164 1.15 18.04 -6.00
C VAL A 164 2.38 18.55 -6.71
N HIS A 165 3.29 17.69 -7.15
CA HIS A 165 4.49 18.09 -7.89
C HIS A 165 4.15 18.87 -9.17
N SER A 166 3.18 18.38 -9.95
CA SER A 166 2.70 19.05 -11.17
C SER A 166 1.97 20.37 -10.92
N LEU A 167 1.46 20.58 -9.70
CA LEU A 167 0.70 21.77 -9.30
C LEU A 167 1.53 22.78 -8.50
N SER A 168 2.77 22.42 -8.11
CA SER A 168 3.68 23.31 -7.38
C SER A 168 4.65 24.07 -8.29
N ASP A 169 4.72 23.74 -9.59
CA ASP A 169 5.51 24.48 -10.59
C ASP A 169 4.75 25.70 -11.16
N GLY A 170 3.90 26.36 -10.35
CA GLY A 170 3.47 27.75 -10.65
C GLY A 170 2.04 28.20 -10.37
N VAL A 171 1.14 27.44 -9.70
CA VAL A 171 -0.27 27.88 -9.60
C VAL A 171 -0.96 27.71 -8.24
N ILE A 172 -0.67 26.67 -7.45
CA ILE A 172 -1.53 26.32 -6.28
C ILE A 172 -0.75 26.03 -4.99
N PHE A 173 0.36 25.29 -5.07
CA PHE A 173 1.09 24.86 -3.88
C PHE A 173 2.48 25.50 -3.79
N PRO A 174 2.91 25.96 -2.59
CA PRO A 174 4.28 26.40 -2.38
C PRO A 174 5.26 25.23 -2.52
N VAL A 175 6.51 25.53 -2.91
CA VAL A 175 7.57 24.53 -3.14
C VAL A 175 7.79 23.62 -1.92
N PHE A 176 7.67 24.18 -0.72
CA PHE A 176 7.81 23.45 0.55
C PHE A 176 6.75 22.35 0.75
N THR A 177 5.60 22.44 0.08
CA THR A 177 4.57 21.39 0.09
C THR A 177 5.13 20.05 -0.43
N LYS A 178 6.07 20.10 -1.38
CA LYS A 178 6.74 18.90 -1.90
C LYS A 178 7.51 18.19 -0.78
N ALA A 179 8.21 18.93 0.08
CA ALA A 179 8.92 18.37 1.22
C ALA A 179 7.97 17.81 2.27
N LEU A 180 6.87 18.51 2.58
CA LEU A 180 5.86 18.02 3.53
C LEU A 180 5.22 16.70 3.07
N LEU A 181 4.91 16.57 1.77
CA LEU A 181 4.41 15.30 1.23
C LEU A 181 5.44 14.17 1.32
N GLN A 182 6.71 14.45 1.02
CA GLN A 182 7.78 13.46 1.15
C GLN A 182 7.93 12.99 2.60
N VAL A 183 7.88 13.92 3.57
CA VAL A 183 7.92 13.62 5.00
C VAL A 183 6.73 12.76 5.42
N TRP A 184 5.52 13.04 4.91
CA TRP A 184 4.34 12.21 5.16
C TRP A 184 4.53 10.77 4.66
N CYS A 185 5.26 10.59 3.56
CA CYS A 185 5.54 9.28 3.00
C CYS A 185 6.59 8.48 3.77
N VAL A 186 7.39 9.11 4.66
CA VAL A 186 8.46 8.41 5.40
C VAL A 186 7.92 7.27 6.28
N PRO A 187 6.93 7.49 7.18
CA PRO A 187 6.37 6.38 7.96
C PRO A 187 5.78 5.26 7.09
N TYR A 188 5.19 5.61 5.95
CA TYR A 188 4.73 4.63 4.96
C TYR A 188 5.88 3.77 4.46
N LEU A 189 6.98 4.38 3.98
CA LEU A 189 8.08 3.62 3.40
C LEU A 189 8.70 2.67 4.44
N ILE A 190 8.81 3.10 5.69
CA ILE A 190 9.25 2.26 6.80
C ILE A 190 8.25 1.11 7.02
N GLY A 191 6.96 1.40 7.12
CA GLY A 191 5.92 0.40 7.37
C GLY A 191 5.77 -0.60 6.23
N ALA A 192 5.61 -0.13 4.99
CA ALA A 192 5.45 -0.97 3.82
C ALA A 192 6.71 -1.77 3.53
N PHE A 193 7.88 -1.15 3.36
CA PHE A 193 9.07 -1.91 2.99
C PHE A 193 9.69 -2.67 4.18
N GLY A 194 9.39 -2.28 5.42
CA GLY A 194 9.77 -3.02 6.63
C GLY A 194 8.90 -4.25 6.91
N HIS A 195 7.57 -4.16 6.75
CA HIS A 195 6.65 -5.28 7.03
C HIS A 195 6.32 -6.17 5.82
N VAL A 196 6.32 -5.66 4.58
CA VAL A 196 6.06 -6.45 3.36
C VAL A 196 6.99 -7.66 3.20
N PRO A 197 8.31 -7.59 3.47
CA PRO A 197 9.14 -8.80 3.42
C PRO A 197 8.69 -9.89 4.42
N MET A 198 8.00 -9.53 5.51
CA MET A 198 7.47 -10.47 6.50
C MET A 198 6.22 -11.20 5.98
N PHE A 199 5.28 -10.50 5.34
CA PHE A 199 4.01 -11.09 4.87
C PHE A 199 4.12 -11.89 3.56
N PHE A 200 5.03 -11.53 2.65
CA PHE A 200 5.23 -12.31 1.42
C PHE A 200 6.10 -13.56 1.61
N SER A 201 6.72 -13.72 2.79
CA SER A 201 7.56 -14.88 3.09
C SER A 201 6.75 -16.16 3.28
N GLU A 202 5.49 -16.06 3.71
CA GLU A 202 4.69 -17.22 4.18
C GLU A 202 3.77 -17.87 3.13
N GLN A 203 4.09 -17.80 1.84
CA GLN A 203 3.48 -18.77 0.91
C GLN A 203 4.12 -20.15 1.15
N LYS A 204 3.66 -20.85 2.19
CA LYS A 204 3.74 -22.32 2.24
C LYS A 204 2.87 -22.82 1.08
N LYS A 205 3.53 -23.42 0.10
CA LYS A 205 2.90 -24.15 -1.00
C LYS A 205 2.03 -25.25 -0.41
N TYR A 206 0.76 -25.29 -0.80
CA TYR A 206 0.04 -26.56 -0.93
C TYR A 206 0.46 -27.20 -2.25
#